data_AF-A0A6J4JXX9-F1
#
_entry.id   AF-A0A6J4JXX9-F1
#
_cell.length_a   1.000
_cell.length_b   1.000
_cell.length_c   1.000
_cell.angle_alpha   90.00
_cell.angle_beta   90.00
_cell.angle_gamma   90.00
#
_symmetry.space_group_name_H-M   'P 1'
#
loop_
_entity.id
_entity.type
_entity.pdbx_description
1 polymer ?
#
loop_
_entity_poly.entity_id
_entity_poly.type
_entity_poly.pdbx_seq_one_letter_code
_entity_poly.pdbx_strand_id
1 'polypeptide(L)'
;MAITSRNLQPPAARRVFGSSPWQRRFGALRPYLQPAGYILVAYLLVHLLMGRGQTLLDDMRYGRPRTEHLTGMVGHHETTGEPTHFIAMNLNRRVVVMELPGGDVTKAQMLQGPYLFGANEDLTPVRLRLHDMNGDKKDDLVVSVKKEQIIYINAGENFRLINADERRALDQVP
;
A
#
# COMPACT_ATOMS: atom_id res chain seq x y z
N MET A 1 7.33 45.74 -99.70
CA MET A 1 8.26 45.05 -98.78
C MET A 1 7.50 44.67 -97.53
N ALA A 2 7.28 43.38 -97.27
CA ALA A 2 6.67 42.87 -96.04
C ALA A 2 7.79 42.40 -95.10
N ILE A 3 7.72 42.81 -93.83
CA ILE A 3 8.71 42.48 -92.80
C ILE A 3 8.02 41.65 -91.71
N THR A 4 8.71 40.58 -91.34
CA THR A 4 8.33 39.45 -90.51
C THR A 4 8.16 39.76 -89.01
N SER A 5 7.34 38.91 -88.39
CA SER A 5 6.94 38.73 -86.99
C SER A 5 8.00 38.83 -85.88
N ARG A 6 7.57 39.22 -84.67
CA ARG A 6 7.98 38.55 -83.42
C ARG A 6 6.99 38.77 -82.26
N ASN A 7 6.38 37.68 -81.79
CA ASN A 7 5.63 37.64 -80.52
C ASN A 7 6.59 37.35 -79.36
N LEU A 8 6.44 38.07 -78.25
CA LEU A 8 7.02 37.73 -76.95
C LEU A 8 5.92 37.82 -75.89
N GLN A 9 5.39 36.66 -75.47
CA GLN A 9 4.53 36.56 -74.31
C GLN A 9 5.38 36.19 -73.09
N PRO A 10 5.31 36.93 -71.96
CA PRO A 10 5.91 36.50 -70.72
C PRO A 10 5.03 35.43 -70.04
N PRO A 11 5.62 34.44 -69.33
CA PRO A 11 4.84 33.43 -68.62
C PRO A 11 4.33 34.01 -67.29
N ALA A 12 3.02 34.21 -67.16
CA ALA A 12 2.40 34.51 -65.88
C ALA A 12 2.09 33.19 -65.14
N ALA A 13 3.04 32.71 -64.34
CA ALA A 13 2.80 31.59 -63.44
C ALA A 13 1.93 32.05 -62.24
N ARG A 14 0.61 31.83 -62.34
CA ARG A 14 -0.32 32.07 -61.22
C ARG A 14 -0.50 30.77 -60.43
N ARG A 15 0.21 30.63 -59.30
CA ARG A 15 -0.01 29.50 -58.37
C ARG A 15 -1.38 29.63 -57.70
N VAL A 16 -2.26 28.68 -57.97
CA VAL A 16 -3.55 28.53 -57.28
C VAL A 16 -3.34 27.63 -56.07
N PHE A 17 -3.34 28.21 -54.86
CA PHE A 17 -3.44 27.43 -53.62
C PHE A 17 -4.92 27.13 -53.35
N GLY A 18 -5.36 25.91 -53.68
CA GLY A 18 -6.68 25.42 -53.28
C GLY A 18 -6.71 25.12 -51.78
N SER A 19 -7.60 25.79 -51.03
CA SER A 19 -7.89 25.41 -49.64
C SER A 19 -8.73 24.14 -49.62
N SER A 20 -8.26 23.11 -48.93
CA SER A 20 -8.93 21.81 -48.85
C SER A 20 -10.28 21.93 -48.13
N PRO A 21 -11.38 21.39 -48.69
CA PRO A 21 -12.72 21.49 -48.09
C PRO A 21 -12.83 20.75 -46.75
N TRP A 22 -11.90 19.82 -46.46
CA TRP A 22 -11.82 19.13 -45.17
C TRP A 22 -11.43 20.07 -44.00
N GLN A 23 -10.72 21.16 -44.25
CA GLN A 23 -10.30 22.09 -43.20
C GLN A 23 -11.46 22.94 -42.65
N ARG A 24 -12.53 23.17 -43.44
CA ARG A 24 -13.62 24.09 -43.07
C ARG A 24 -14.61 23.50 -42.08
N ARG A 25 -14.89 22.19 -42.14
CA ARG A 25 -15.88 21.55 -41.23
C ARG A 25 -15.32 21.32 -39.82
N PHE A 26 -14.03 20.99 -39.69
CA PHE A 26 -13.39 20.81 -38.39
C PHE A 26 -12.89 22.12 -37.75
N GLY A 27 -12.79 23.21 -38.51
CA GLY A 27 -12.37 24.52 -38.00
C GLY A 27 -13.42 25.22 -37.12
N ALA A 28 -14.71 25.02 -37.39
CA ALA A 28 -15.80 25.73 -36.70
C ALA A 28 -16.02 25.24 -35.25
N LEU A 29 -15.73 23.97 -34.96
CA LEU A 29 -15.88 23.38 -33.62
C LEU A 29 -14.60 23.49 -32.78
N ARG A 30 -13.47 23.77 -33.43
CA ARG A 30 -12.14 23.91 -32.80
C ARG A 30 -12.09 24.89 -31.62
N PRO A 31 -12.73 26.09 -31.65
CA PRO A 31 -12.66 27.01 -30.52
C PRO A 31 -13.44 26.54 -29.29
N TYR A 32 -14.36 25.58 -29.43
CA TYR A 32 -15.12 25.01 -28.31
C TYR A 32 -14.50 23.70 -27.79
N LEU A 33 -13.87 22.92 -28.65
CA LEU A 33 -13.21 21.66 -28.28
C LEU A 33 -11.95 21.88 -27.43
N GLN A 34 -11.21 22.98 -27.67
CA GLN A 34 -10.03 23.32 -26.88
C GLN A 34 -10.35 23.65 -25.40
N PRO A 35 -11.27 24.58 -25.07
CA PRO A 35 -11.63 24.86 -23.69
C PRO A 35 -12.31 23.66 -23.03
N ALA A 36 -13.16 22.91 -23.74
CA ALA A 36 -13.75 21.68 -23.22
C ALA A 36 -12.69 20.63 -22.86
N GLY A 37 -11.65 20.48 -23.70
CA GLY A 37 -10.50 19.62 -23.42
C GLY A 37 -9.71 20.07 -22.19
N TYR A 38 -9.44 21.37 -22.04
CA TYR A 38 -8.76 21.89 -20.84
C TYR A 38 -9.58 21.69 -19.57
N ILE A 39 -10.90 21.90 -19.63
CA ILE A 39 -11.80 21.66 -18.50
C ILE A 39 -11.79 20.18 -18.12
N LEU A 40 -11.83 19.27 -19.11
CA LEU A 40 -11.75 17.84 -18.85
C LEU A 40 -10.41 17.43 -18.22
N VAL A 41 -9.29 17.94 -18.72
CA VAL A 41 -7.95 17.66 -18.16
C VAL A 41 -7.81 18.23 -16.75
N ALA A 42 -8.29 19.46 -16.51
CA ALA A 42 -8.28 20.07 -15.19
C ALA A 42 -9.16 19.29 -14.21
N TYR A 43 -10.33 18.86 -14.64
CA TYR A 43 -11.22 18.01 -13.86
C TYR A 43 -10.54 16.68 -13.47
N LEU A 44 -9.90 16.00 -14.42
CA LEU A 44 -9.16 14.75 -14.15
C LEU A 44 -7.95 14.96 -13.22
N LEU A 45 -7.23 16.08 -13.36
CA LEU A 45 -6.09 16.42 -12.50
C LEU A 45 -6.53 16.72 -11.06
N VAL A 46 -7.58 17.51 -10.88
CA VAL A 46 -8.14 17.79 -9.55
C VAL A 46 -8.59 16.49 -8.89
N HIS A 47 -9.23 15.60 -9.65
CA HIS A 47 -9.69 14.32 -9.13
C HIS A 47 -8.51 13.41 -8.68
N LEU A 48 -7.41 13.37 -9.43
CA LEU A 48 -6.18 12.63 -9.06
C LEU A 48 -5.49 13.21 -7.82
N LEU A 49 -5.45 14.54 -7.70
CA LEU A 49 -4.76 15.25 -6.62
C LEU A 49 -5.54 15.21 -5.31
N MET A 50 -6.87 15.35 -5.34
CA MET A 50 -7.70 15.24 -4.14
C MET A 50 -7.61 13.83 -3.53
N GLY A 51 -7.64 12.78 -4.36
CA GLY A 51 -7.59 11.38 -3.90
C GLY A 51 -6.26 11.00 -3.23
N ARG A 52 -5.11 11.39 -3.81
CA ARG A 52 -3.77 11.16 -3.22
C ARG A 52 -3.51 12.06 -2.01
N GLY A 53 -4.03 13.29 -2.02
CA GLY A 53 -3.81 14.28 -0.98
C GLY A 53 -4.47 13.90 0.35
N GLN A 54 -5.70 13.40 0.32
CA GLN A 54 -6.40 12.94 1.53
C GLN A 54 -5.71 11.72 2.18
N THR A 55 -5.31 10.72 1.38
CA THR A 55 -4.55 9.56 1.90
C THR A 55 -3.18 9.95 2.44
N LEU A 56 -2.51 10.94 1.83
CA LEU A 56 -1.26 11.49 2.36
C LEU A 56 -1.51 12.20 3.69
N LEU A 57 -2.59 12.97 3.81
CA LEU A 57 -2.92 13.71 5.01
C LEU A 57 -3.29 12.78 6.17
N ASP A 58 -4.02 11.71 5.91
CA ASP A 58 -4.42 10.77 6.95
C ASP A 58 -3.27 9.83 7.34
N ASP A 59 -2.43 9.39 6.38
CA ASP A 59 -1.13 8.75 6.68
C ASP A 59 -0.21 9.71 7.46
N MET A 60 -0.30 11.03 7.23
CA MET A 60 0.46 12.06 7.97
C MET A 60 -0.08 12.32 9.37
N ARG A 61 -1.39 12.19 9.59
CA ARG A 61 -2.05 12.55 10.84
C ARG A 61 -2.14 11.38 11.81
N TYR A 62 -2.21 10.16 11.29
CA TYR A 62 -2.44 8.94 12.07
C TYR A 62 -1.38 7.86 11.89
N GLY A 63 -0.53 7.99 10.86
CA GLY A 63 0.69 7.20 10.71
C GLY A 63 0.52 5.82 10.05
N ARG A 64 1.62 5.39 9.44
CA ARG A 64 2.04 4.00 9.24
C ARG A 64 3.20 3.75 10.21
N PRO A 65 3.39 2.54 10.74
CA PRO A 65 2.77 1.27 10.36
C PRO A 65 1.42 0.99 11.04
N ARG A 66 0.62 0.08 10.45
CA ARG A 66 -0.57 -0.46 11.12
C ARG A 66 -0.11 -1.22 12.36
N THR A 67 -0.53 -0.72 13.52
CA THR A 67 -0.34 -1.42 14.79
C THR A 67 -1.62 -2.16 15.14
N GLU A 68 -1.48 -3.32 15.73
CA GLU A 68 -2.58 -4.06 16.31
C GLU A 68 -2.26 -4.31 17.78
N HIS A 69 -3.28 -4.16 18.59
CA HIS A 69 -3.17 -4.22 20.03
C HIS A 69 -3.99 -5.42 20.50
N LEU A 70 -3.38 -6.26 21.32
CA LEU A 70 -4.05 -7.40 21.92
C LEU A 70 -3.75 -7.39 23.42
N THR A 71 -4.74 -7.72 24.23
CA THR A 71 -4.57 -7.87 25.67
C THR A 71 -5.09 -9.23 26.09
N GLY A 72 -4.43 -9.85 27.06
CA GLY A 72 -4.86 -11.14 27.59
C GLY A 72 -4.06 -11.56 28.80
N MET A 73 -4.62 -12.52 29.55
CA MET A 73 -3.97 -13.13 30.69
C MET A 73 -3.15 -14.33 30.22
N VAL A 74 -1.84 -14.16 30.10
CA VAL A 74 -0.90 -15.19 29.63
C VAL A 74 -0.01 -15.72 30.76
N GLY A 75 -0.17 -15.20 31.97
CA GLY A 75 0.61 -15.58 33.15
C GLY A 75 1.95 -14.85 33.28
N HIS A 76 2.21 -13.84 32.45
CA HIS A 76 3.48 -13.11 32.46
C HIS A 76 3.40 -11.89 33.37
N HIS A 77 3.87 -12.02 34.62
CA HIS A 77 3.95 -10.93 35.59
C HIS A 77 2.62 -10.21 35.90
N GLU A 78 1.50 -10.91 35.75
CA GLU A 78 0.12 -10.41 35.95
C GLU A 78 -0.32 -10.49 37.42
N THR A 79 0.62 -10.41 38.37
CA THR A 79 0.36 -10.65 39.80
C THR A 79 -0.59 -9.63 40.43
N THR A 80 -0.72 -8.46 39.81
CA THR A 80 -1.63 -7.38 40.21
C THR A 80 -3.02 -7.49 39.57
N GLY A 81 -3.25 -8.49 38.70
CA GLY A 81 -4.49 -8.65 37.94
C GLY A 81 -4.58 -7.76 36.69
N GLU A 82 -3.50 -7.06 36.34
CA GLU A 82 -3.38 -6.32 35.07
C GLU A 82 -2.98 -7.29 33.95
N PRO A 83 -3.62 -7.24 32.76
CA PRO A 83 -3.30 -8.13 31.66
C PRO A 83 -1.98 -7.77 30.99
N THR A 84 -1.40 -8.74 30.28
CA THR A 84 -0.29 -8.47 29.37
C THR A 84 -0.79 -7.75 28.12
N HIS A 85 -0.09 -6.67 27.73
CA HIS A 85 -0.40 -5.91 26.53
C HIS A 85 0.56 -6.26 25.41
N PHE A 86 0.03 -6.54 24.22
CA PHE A 86 0.79 -6.81 23.01
C PHE A 86 0.52 -5.73 21.98
N ILE A 87 1.58 -5.26 21.33
CA ILE A 87 1.49 -4.31 20.22
C ILE A 87 2.28 -4.89 19.06
N ALA A 88 1.59 -5.37 18.03
CA ALA A 88 2.21 -5.85 16.81
C ALA A 88 2.20 -4.78 15.73
N MET A 89 3.26 -4.73 14.94
CA MET A 89 3.33 -3.85 13.79
C MET A 89 4.23 -4.42 12.70
N ASN A 90 3.91 -4.05 11.47
CA ASN A 90 4.80 -4.28 10.33
C ASN A 90 5.68 -3.05 10.13
N LEU A 91 6.88 -3.09 10.70
CA LEU A 91 7.85 -2.01 10.59
C LEU A 91 8.69 -2.21 9.33
N ASN A 92 8.31 -1.55 8.22
CA ASN A 92 9.04 -1.59 6.94
C ASN A 92 9.34 -3.02 6.46
N ARG A 93 8.30 -3.87 6.40
CA ARG A 93 8.38 -5.30 6.02
C ARG A 93 8.97 -6.20 7.09
N ARG A 94 9.22 -5.71 8.30
CA ARG A 94 9.62 -6.55 9.43
C ARG A 94 8.49 -6.61 10.44
N VAL A 95 8.04 -7.82 10.73
CA VAL A 95 7.05 -8.04 11.76
C VAL A 95 7.72 -7.91 13.12
N VAL A 96 7.15 -7.06 13.98
CA VAL A 96 7.64 -6.84 15.34
C VAL A 96 6.45 -6.88 16.27
N VAL A 97 6.58 -7.62 17.38
CA VAL A 97 5.60 -7.60 18.46
C VAL A 97 6.28 -7.12 19.73
N MET A 98 5.73 -6.08 20.33
CA MET A 98 6.10 -5.62 21.66
C MET A 98 5.16 -6.26 22.67
N GLU A 99 5.72 -6.75 23.76
CA GLU A 99 5.00 -7.31 24.89
C GLU A 99 5.26 -6.44 26.12
N LEU A 100 4.21 -6.11 26.87
CA LEU A 100 4.28 -5.42 28.15
C LEU A 100 3.59 -6.30 29.21
N PRO A 101 4.36 -7.18 29.89
CA PRO A 101 3.86 -8.09 30.91
C PRO A 101 3.18 -7.34 32.06
N GLY A 102 1.92 -7.67 32.37
CA GLY A 102 1.14 -7.02 33.43
C GLY A 102 1.04 -5.48 33.33
N GLY A 103 1.16 -4.92 32.11
CA GLY A 103 1.20 -3.47 31.89
C GLY A 103 2.49 -2.78 32.37
N ASP A 104 3.50 -3.53 32.80
CA ASP A 104 4.75 -2.99 33.33
C ASP A 104 5.76 -2.71 32.20
N VAL A 105 5.95 -1.43 31.91
CA VAL A 105 6.89 -0.96 30.87
C VAL A 105 8.34 -1.32 31.18
N THR A 106 8.70 -1.54 32.46
CA THR A 106 10.06 -1.93 32.85
C THR A 106 10.41 -3.36 32.44
N LYS A 107 9.39 -4.17 32.11
CA LYS A 107 9.52 -5.57 31.68
C LYS A 107 9.22 -5.75 30.19
N ALA A 108 9.13 -4.67 29.43
CA ALA A 108 8.78 -4.74 28.02
C ALA A 108 9.76 -5.61 27.23
N GLN A 109 9.23 -6.55 26.45
CA GLN A 109 10.01 -7.46 25.60
C GLN A 109 9.65 -7.25 24.13
N MET A 110 10.61 -7.55 23.25
CA MET A 110 10.45 -7.42 21.80
C MET A 110 10.60 -8.78 21.13
N LEU A 111 9.53 -9.26 20.52
CA LEU A 111 9.50 -10.48 19.73
C LEU A 111 9.71 -10.14 18.26
N GLN A 112 10.78 -10.70 17.68
CA GLN A 112 11.15 -10.45 16.29
C GLN A 112 10.50 -11.48 15.37
N GLY A 113 9.61 -11.01 14.50
CA GLY A 113 9.01 -11.80 13.45
C GLY A 113 9.81 -11.80 12.13
N PRO A 114 9.29 -12.48 11.10
CA PRO A 114 9.96 -12.62 9.82
C PRO A 114 9.97 -11.32 9.02
N TYR A 115 10.79 -11.33 7.97
CA TYR A 115 10.80 -10.30 6.96
C TYR A 115 9.86 -10.67 5.81
N LEU A 116 9.04 -9.72 5.36
CA LEU A 116 8.05 -9.88 4.31
C LEU A 116 8.65 -9.51 2.95
N PHE A 117 8.67 -10.46 2.01
CA PHE A 117 9.17 -10.25 0.65
C PHE A 117 8.03 -9.95 -0.32
N GLY A 118 8.24 -8.97 -1.21
CA GLY A 118 7.28 -8.57 -2.24
C GLY A 118 7.11 -7.06 -2.40
N ALA A 119 6.33 -6.65 -3.41
CA ALA A 119 5.94 -5.27 -3.60
C ALA A 119 4.81 -4.89 -2.62
N ASN A 120 4.89 -3.70 -2.01
CA ASN A 120 3.90 -3.15 -1.06
C ASN A 120 3.75 -3.94 0.25
N GLU A 121 4.70 -4.82 0.59
CA GLU A 121 4.66 -5.58 1.83
C GLU A 121 4.77 -4.74 3.09
N ASP A 122 5.26 -3.50 2.97
CA ASP A 122 5.32 -2.53 4.06
C ASP A 122 3.94 -2.12 4.57
N LEU A 123 2.88 -2.40 3.81
CA LEU A 123 1.49 -2.09 4.17
C LEU A 123 0.71 -3.28 4.70
N THR A 124 1.33 -4.47 4.67
CA THR A 124 0.71 -5.71 5.10
C THR A 124 0.39 -5.64 6.60
N PRO A 125 -0.88 -5.82 7.01
CA PRO A 125 -1.25 -5.78 8.41
C PRO A 125 -0.76 -7.05 9.14
N VAL A 126 -0.37 -6.86 10.40
CA VAL A 126 -0.10 -7.95 11.33
C VAL A 126 -1.36 -8.21 12.14
N ARG A 127 -1.66 -9.48 12.40
CA ARG A 127 -2.76 -9.94 13.25
C ARG A 127 -2.23 -10.75 14.43
N LEU A 128 -2.83 -10.61 15.60
CA LEU A 128 -2.45 -11.26 16.85
C LEU A 128 -3.63 -12.05 17.37
N ARG A 129 -3.33 -13.23 17.91
CA ARG A 129 -4.31 -14.04 18.62
C ARG A 129 -3.61 -14.78 19.75
N LEU A 130 -4.32 -14.91 20.86
CA LEU A 130 -3.94 -15.78 21.96
C LEU A 130 -4.72 -17.09 21.81
N HIS A 131 -4.01 -18.21 21.81
CA HIS A 131 -4.61 -19.53 21.76
C HIS A 131 -3.59 -20.58 22.20
N ASP A 132 -3.99 -21.46 23.10
CA ASP A 132 -3.24 -22.68 23.40
C ASP A 132 -3.06 -23.55 22.14
N MET A 133 -1.85 -23.59 21.60
CA MET A 133 -1.53 -24.38 20.40
C MET A 133 -0.95 -25.75 20.79
N ASN A 134 -0.28 -25.87 21.93
CA ASN A 134 0.45 -27.07 22.34
C ASN A 134 -0.31 -27.96 23.36
N GLY A 135 -1.47 -27.53 23.84
CA GLY A 135 -2.32 -28.22 24.79
C GLY A 135 -1.88 -28.10 26.26
N ASP A 136 -1.01 -27.15 26.59
CA ASP A 136 -0.46 -26.98 27.95
C ASP A 136 -1.32 -26.08 28.87
N LYS A 137 -2.49 -25.62 28.37
CA LYS A 137 -3.42 -24.70 29.02
C LYS A 137 -2.87 -23.29 29.24
N LYS A 138 -1.78 -22.93 28.58
CA LYS A 138 -1.30 -21.55 28.49
C LYS A 138 -1.59 -21.03 27.10
N ASP A 139 -2.03 -19.79 27.03
CA ASP A 139 -2.25 -19.17 25.73
C ASP A 139 -0.91 -18.86 25.06
N ASP A 140 -0.72 -19.41 23.86
CA ASP A 140 0.39 -19.09 22.97
C ASP A 140 0.05 -17.86 22.11
N LEU A 141 1.08 -17.14 21.69
CA LEU A 141 0.93 -15.96 20.85
C LEU A 141 1.06 -16.35 19.36
N VAL A 142 -0.05 -16.24 18.64
CA VAL A 142 -0.13 -16.49 17.20
C VAL A 142 -0.11 -15.17 16.43
N VAL A 143 0.96 -14.94 15.69
CA VAL A 143 1.16 -13.78 14.82
C VAL A 143 0.84 -14.17 13.38
N SER A 144 -0.27 -13.68 12.86
CA SER A 144 -0.73 -13.94 11.50
C SER A 144 -0.40 -12.78 10.57
N VAL A 145 0.30 -13.07 9.47
CA VAL A 145 0.62 -12.08 8.43
C VAL A 145 0.28 -12.68 7.07
N LYS A 146 -0.67 -12.08 6.37
CA LYS A 146 -1.28 -12.65 5.14
C LYS A 146 -1.87 -14.06 5.36
N LYS A 147 -1.19 -15.08 4.82
CA LYS A 147 -1.54 -16.51 4.87
C LYS A 147 -0.52 -17.31 5.69
N GLU A 148 0.44 -16.62 6.30
CA GLU A 148 1.47 -17.23 7.14
C GLU A 148 1.16 -16.95 8.61
N GLN A 149 1.48 -17.91 9.45
CA GLN A 149 1.35 -17.80 10.90
C GLN A 149 2.71 -18.11 11.54
N ILE A 150 3.11 -17.25 12.45
CA ILE A 150 4.25 -17.44 13.33
C ILE A 150 3.70 -17.67 14.72
N ILE A 151 4.12 -18.75 15.36
CA ILE A 151 3.64 -19.14 16.67
C ILE A 151 4.79 -18.95 17.65
N TYR A 152 4.50 -18.21 18.72
CA TYR A 152 5.37 -18.08 19.88
C TYR A 152 4.75 -18.85 21.03
N ILE A 153 5.46 -19.89 21.48
CA ILE A 153 5.05 -20.74 22.58
C ILE A 153 5.31 -20.02 23.91
N ASN A 154 4.33 -20.08 24.80
CA ASN A 154 4.44 -19.58 26.16
C ASN A 154 5.27 -20.53 27.01
N ALA A 155 6.53 -20.16 27.30
CA ALA A 155 7.43 -20.95 28.15
C ALA A 155 7.24 -20.68 29.66
N GLY A 156 6.22 -19.90 30.05
CA GLY A 156 5.85 -19.59 31.42
C GLY A 156 6.15 -18.15 31.83
N GLU A 157 7.39 -17.70 31.66
CA GLU A 157 7.81 -16.32 31.99
C GLU A 157 8.04 -15.46 30.75
N ASN A 158 8.15 -16.10 29.59
CA ASN A 158 8.45 -15.46 28.32
C ASN A 158 7.91 -16.26 27.14
N PHE A 159 7.76 -15.57 26.01
CA PHE A 159 7.49 -16.19 24.73
C PHE A 159 8.78 -16.62 24.04
N ARG A 160 8.73 -17.79 23.39
CA ARG A 160 9.80 -18.26 22.51
C ARG A 160 9.23 -18.69 21.17
N LEU A 161 10.03 -18.63 20.12
CA LEU A 161 9.62 -19.18 18.83
C LEU A 161 9.39 -20.70 18.96
N ILE A 162 8.36 -21.20 18.26
CA ILE A 162 8.09 -22.63 18.18
C ILE A 162 9.30 -23.40 17.65
N ASN A 163 9.62 -24.55 18.24
CA ASN A 163 10.72 -25.38 17.79
C ASN A 163 10.29 -26.31 16.62
N ALA A 164 11.26 -26.98 15.98
CA ALA A 164 10.97 -27.80 14.81
C ALA A 164 10.09 -29.02 15.12
N ASP A 165 10.22 -29.60 16.32
CA ASP A 165 9.47 -30.80 16.71
C ASP A 165 8.02 -30.47 17.07
N GLU A 166 7.80 -29.37 17.80
CA GLU A 166 6.48 -28.80 18.11
C GLU A 166 5.75 -28.40 16.84
N ARG A 167 6.45 -27.79 15.88
CA ARG A 167 5.83 -27.43 14.60
C ARG A 167 5.35 -28.66 13.83
N ARG A 168 6.12 -29.75 13.83
CA ARG A 168 5.70 -31.02 13.23
C ARG A 168 4.50 -31.64 13.94
N ALA A 169 4.40 -31.45 15.26
CA ALA A 169 3.26 -31.91 16.03
C ALA A 169 1.98 -31.16 15.64
N LEU A 170 2.06 -29.84 15.43
CA LEU A 170 0.94 -29.03 14.95
C LEU A 170 0.47 -29.40 13.55
N ASP A 171 1.41 -29.68 12.63
CA ASP A 171 1.08 -30.07 11.25
C ASP A 171 0.36 -31.44 11.18
N GLN A 172 0.42 -32.24 12.24
CA GLN A 172 -0.24 -33.55 12.35
C GLN A 172 -1.64 -33.47 12.96
N VAL A 173 -2.03 -32.32 13.51
CA VAL A 173 -3.39 -32.10 14.03
C VAL A 173 -4.30 -31.79 12.82
N PRO A 174 -5.31 -32.63 12.53
CA PRO A 174 -6.16 -32.51 11.34
C PRO A 174 -7.11 -31.31 11.35
#